data_AF-A0A2U1AU03-F1
#
_entry.id   AF-A0A2U1AU03-F1
#
_cell.length_a   1.000
_cell.length_b   1.000
_cell.length_c   1.000
_cell.angle_alpha   90.00
_cell.angle_beta   90.00
_cell.angle_gamma   90.00
#
_symmetry.space_group_name_H-M   'P 1'
#
loop_
_entity.id
_entity.type
_entity.pdbx_description
1 polymer ?
#
loop_
_entity_poly.entity_id
_entity_poly.type
_entity_poly.pdbx_seq_one_letter_code
_entity_poly.pdbx_strand_id
1 'polypeptide(L)'
;MSKARGRSFLYDVLMPKIYGLGAAVVIIGALFKIQHWPGADIMLIVGLGTEAVIFALSAFQPQPHDPDWARVYPQLADDYSGEALIPTTASSNTSVTKELDKMMRDADITPATINTLGLGLNRLSETAAQMADLSQATAATNEYGVRVKAAGDELGRITEAYSATADALSKMAVATGDAQEYHTQVQSMTRNLGALNAVYEMELQDANTHLKAMNKFYGNLSMAMENLTDASKDTEQFKQEVSKLTHNLHSLNTVYGNMLTAMKG
;
A
#
# COMPACT_ATOMS: atom_id res chain seq x y z
N MET A 1 48.15 -30.91 0.19
CA MET A 1 47.39 -31.46 1.35
C MET A 1 46.27 -30.49 1.70
N SER A 2 45.02 -30.80 1.33
CA SER A 2 43.86 -29.95 1.65
C SER A 2 43.48 -30.17 3.11
N LYS A 3 43.66 -29.15 3.94
CA LYS A 3 43.31 -29.17 5.36
C LYS A 3 41.82 -28.84 5.48
N ALA A 4 40.96 -29.83 5.31
CA ALA A 4 39.53 -29.71 5.59
C ALA A 4 39.33 -29.35 7.06
N ARG A 5 39.11 -28.07 7.36
CA ARG A 5 38.80 -27.57 8.71
C ARG A 5 37.29 -27.42 8.84
N GLY A 6 36.75 -28.00 9.90
CA GLY A 6 35.33 -28.26 10.10
C GLY A 6 34.45 -27.01 10.07
N ARG A 7 33.30 -27.15 9.41
CA ARG A 7 32.21 -26.18 9.38
C ARG A 7 31.80 -25.83 10.81
N SER A 8 31.94 -24.57 11.18
CA SER A 8 31.63 -24.13 12.54
C SER A 8 30.13 -24.00 12.69
N PHE A 9 29.50 -24.96 13.37
CA PHE A 9 28.05 -25.02 13.57
C PHE A 9 27.43 -23.69 14.07
N LEU A 10 28.17 -22.98 14.94
CA LEU A 10 27.78 -21.67 15.45
C LEU A 10 27.69 -20.60 14.35
N TYR A 11 28.71 -20.46 13.52
CA TYR A 11 28.75 -19.37 12.54
C TYR A 11 27.97 -19.70 11.26
N ASP A 12 28.01 -20.96 10.81
CA ASP A 12 27.44 -21.36 9.53
C ASP A 12 25.96 -21.74 9.61
N VAL A 13 25.46 -22.16 10.78
CA VAL A 13 24.08 -22.66 10.94
C VAL A 13 23.27 -21.81 11.92
N LEU A 14 23.87 -21.37 13.03
CA LEU A 14 23.15 -20.61 14.06
C LEU A 14 23.03 -19.11 13.68
N MET A 15 24.09 -18.51 13.14
CA MET A 15 24.13 -17.07 12.85
C MET A 15 23.10 -16.60 11.81
N PRO A 16 22.88 -17.29 10.67
CA PRO A 16 21.82 -16.93 9.73
C PRO A 16 20.42 -16.94 10.36
N LYS A 17 20.18 -17.85 11.32
CA LYS A 17 18.89 -17.93 12.05
C LYS A 17 18.74 -16.78 13.03
N ILE A 18 19.82 -16.36 13.69
CA ILE A 18 19.83 -15.20 14.59
C ILE A 18 19.58 -13.91 13.80
N TYR A 19 20.21 -13.74 12.63
CA TYR A 19 19.93 -12.60 11.73
C TYR A 19 18.46 -12.58 11.30
N GLY A 20 17.91 -13.73 10.90
CA GLY A 20 16.49 -13.84 10.51
C GLY A 20 15.52 -13.53 11.66
N LEU A 21 15.82 -14.00 12.88
CA LEU A 21 15.00 -13.71 14.05
C LEU A 21 15.10 -12.25 14.50
N GLY A 22 16.30 -11.65 14.46
CA GLY A 22 16.50 -10.22 14.73
C GLY A 22 15.71 -9.32 13.78
N ALA A 23 15.83 -9.59 12.48
CA ALA A 23 15.10 -8.86 11.45
C ALA A 23 13.57 -8.96 11.65
N ALA A 24 13.05 -10.12 12.06
CA ALA A 24 11.62 -10.26 12.35
C ALA A 24 11.16 -9.35 13.50
N VAL A 25 11.95 -9.24 14.57
CA VAL A 25 11.64 -8.35 15.71
C VAL A 25 11.66 -6.88 15.29
N VAL A 26 12.62 -6.48 14.43
CA VAL A 26 12.70 -5.12 13.87
C VAL A 26 11.49 -4.80 12.99
N ILE A 27 11.08 -5.73 12.12
CA ILE A 27 9.92 -5.56 11.24
C ILE A 27 8.64 -5.38 12.06
N ILE A 28 8.47 -6.14 13.14
CA ILE A 28 7.34 -5.99 14.06
C ILE A 28 7.36 -4.61 14.74
N GLY A 29 8.53 -4.12 15.18
CA GLY A 29 8.68 -2.78 15.73
C GLY A 29 8.34 -1.67 14.73
N ALA A 30 8.80 -1.80 13.49
CA ALA A 30 8.46 -0.88 12.41
C ALA A 30 6.95 -0.89 12.10
N LEU A 31 6.33 -2.07 12.07
CA LEU A 31 4.89 -2.23 11.85
C LEU A 31 4.07 -1.51 12.93
N PHE A 32 4.43 -1.66 14.20
CA PHE A 32 3.78 -0.95 15.31
C PHE A 32 3.90 0.57 15.17
N LYS A 33 5.06 1.07 14.70
CA LYS A 33 5.27 2.50 14.45
C LYS A 33 4.41 3.04 13.32
N ILE A 34 4.26 2.29 12.23
CA ILE A 34 3.41 2.67 11.09
C ILE A 34 1.92 2.67 11.50
N GLN A 35 1.48 1.68 12.28
CA GLN A 35 0.09 1.59 12.72
C GLN A 35 -0.27 2.45 13.94
N HIS A 36 0.67 3.19 14.52
CA HIS A 36 0.46 4.07 15.67
C HIS A 36 -0.15 3.36 16.89
N TRP A 37 0.17 2.07 17.08
CA TRP A 37 -0.32 1.31 18.21
C TRP A 37 0.30 1.78 19.55
N PRO A 38 -0.43 1.69 20.67
CA PRO A 38 0.10 2.09 21.97
C PRO A 38 1.34 1.26 22.31
N GLY A 39 2.43 1.92 22.69
CA GLY A 39 3.72 1.26 22.95
C GLY A 39 4.62 1.07 21.72
N ALA A 40 4.25 1.65 20.56
CA ALA A 40 5.05 1.55 19.33
C ALA A 40 6.51 1.99 19.49
N ASP A 41 6.76 3.05 20.24
CA ASP A 41 8.13 3.54 20.49
C ASP A 41 8.95 2.53 21.28
N ILE A 42 8.36 1.89 22.28
CA ILE A 42 9.03 0.86 23.09
C ILE A 42 9.36 -0.34 22.20
N MET A 43 8.41 -0.80 21.38
CA MET A 43 8.64 -1.94 20.50
C MET A 43 9.70 -1.64 19.42
N LEU A 44 9.74 -0.40 18.90
CA LEU A 44 10.76 0.03 17.95
C LEU A 44 12.15 0.12 18.57
N ILE A 45 12.25 0.62 19.81
CA ILE A 45 13.52 0.64 20.58
C ILE A 45 14.02 -0.79 20.83
N VAL A 46 13.13 -1.72 21.19
CA VAL A 46 13.49 -3.14 21.39
C VAL A 46 13.96 -3.78 20.08
N GLY A 47 13.28 -3.52 18.97
CA GLY A 47 13.68 -4.02 17.65
C GLY A 47 15.05 -3.51 17.23
N LEU A 48 15.25 -2.19 17.20
CA LEU A 48 16.53 -1.59 16.82
C LEU A 48 17.65 -1.93 17.80
N GLY A 49 17.36 -2.05 19.10
CA GLY A 49 18.32 -2.49 20.11
C GLY A 49 18.77 -3.94 19.90
N THR A 50 17.85 -4.84 19.51
CA THR A 50 18.18 -6.22 19.15
C THR A 50 19.11 -6.26 17.94
N GLU A 51 18.83 -5.45 16.92
CA GLU A 51 19.64 -5.36 15.71
C GLU A 51 21.05 -4.80 15.98
N ALA A 52 21.17 -3.80 16.86
CA ALA A 52 22.46 -3.25 17.27
C ALA A 52 23.35 -4.30 17.96
N VAL A 53 22.77 -5.15 18.80
CA VAL A 53 23.50 -6.26 19.45
C VAL A 53 23.93 -7.31 18.43
N ILE A 54 23.05 -7.65 17.48
CA ILE A 54 23.35 -8.63 16.43
C ILE A 54 24.48 -8.12 15.51
N PHE A 55 24.46 -6.86 15.10
CA PHE A 55 25.55 -6.25 14.33
C PHE A 55 26.86 -6.16 15.11
N ALA A 56 26.80 -5.86 16.42
CA ALA A 56 28.00 -5.86 17.25
C ALA A 56 28.63 -7.26 17.33
N LEU A 57 27.83 -8.33 17.38
CA LEU A 57 28.31 -9.70 17.38
C LEU A 57 28.78 -10.17 15.99
N SER A 58 28.17 -9.68 14.91
CA SER A 58 28.57 -10.02 13.53
C SER A 58 29.94 -9.48 13.16
N ALA A 59 30.37 -8.36 13.75
CA ALA A 59 31.70 -7.80 13.54
C ALA A 59 32.85 -8.75 13.95
N PHE A 60 32.59 -9.72 14.83
CA PHE A 60 33.56 -10.73 15.25
C PHE A 60 33.50 -12.02 14.41
N GLN A 61 32.64 -12.08 13.38
CA GLN A 61 32.52 -13.25 12.51
C GLN A 61 33.71 -13.30 11.53
N PRO A 62 34.40 -14.46 11.39
CA PRO A 62 35.43 -14.64 10.37
C PRO A 62 34.87 -14.40 8.97
N GLN A 63 35.59 -13.64 8.13
CA GLN A 63 35.18 -13.43 6.74
C GLN A 63 35.04 -14.78 6.00
N PRO A 64 33.92 -15.02 5.29
CA PRO A 64 33.80 -16.19 4.45
C PRO A 64 34.89 -16.14 3.38
N HIS A 65 35.70 -17.19 3.31
CA HIS A 65 36.69 -17.34 2.25
C HIS A 65 35.97 -17.58 0.94
N ASP A 66 36.28 -16.79 -0.09
CA ASP A 66 35.72 -16.98 -1.42
C ASP A 66 36.01 -18.41 -1.92
N PRO A 67 35.08 -19.03 -2.67
CA PRO A 67 35.31 -20.33 -3.26
C PRO A 67 36.58 -20.30 -4.12
N ASP A 68 37.42 -21.32 -3.95
CA ASP A 68 38.73 -21.43 -4.60
C ASP A 68 38.57 -21.74 -6.10
N TRP A 69 38.29 -20.68 -6.89
CA TRP A 69 38.01 -20.75 -8.32
C TRP A 69 39.16 -21.38 -9.12
N ALA A 70 40.38 -21.41 -8.58
CA ALA A 70 41.54 -22.08 -9.15
C ALA A 70 41.34 -23.60 -9.30
N ARG A 71 40.44 -24.21 -8.51
CA ARG A 71 40.11 -25.64 -8.63
C ARG A 71 39.19 -25.95 -9.81
N VAL A 72 38.44 -24.96 -10.30
CA VAL A 72 37.47 -25.10 -11.39
C VAL A 72 38.05 -24.59 -12.72
N TYR A 73 38.94 -23.59 -12.66
CA TYR A 73 39.65 -23.05 -13.80
C TYR A 73 41.17 -23.04 -13.52
N PRO A 74 41.89 -24.12 -13.88
CA PRO A 74 43.33 -24.24 -13.66
C PRO A 74 44.15 -23.12 -14.30
N GLN A 75 43.59 -22.43 -15.29
CA GLN A 75 44.21 -21.36 -16.06
C GLN A 75 44.38 -20.04 -15.28
N LEU A 76 43.76 -19.90 -14.10
CA LEU A 76 43.90 -18.72 -13.23
C LEU A 76 44.85 -18.95 -12.04
N ALA A 77 45.48 -20.12 -11.93
CA ALA A 77 46.49 -20.36 -10.90
C ALA A 77 47.80 -19.62 -11.24
N ASP A 78 48.42 -18.98 -10.24
CA ASP A 78 49.69 -18.26 -10.41
C ASP A 78 50.85 -19.18 -10.85
N ASP A 79 50.69 -20.51 -10.72
CA ASP A 79 51.66 -21.54 -11.14
C ASP A 79 51.31 -22.23 -12.47
N TYR A 80 50.35 -21.69 -13.23
CA TYR A 80 49.93 -22.26 -14.51
C TYR A 80 51.03 -22.14 -15.58
N SER A 81 51.91 -23.13 -15.63
CA SER A 81 52.80 -23.37 -16.77
C SER A 81 52.01 -24.10 -17.86
N GLY A 82 51.45 -23.35 -18.81
CA GLY A 82 50.89 -23.92 -20.03
C GLY A 82 51.87 -24.91 -20.67
N GLU A 83 51.35 -26.01 -21.22
CA GLU A 83 52.10 -27.09 -21.85
C GLU A 83 53.15 -26.52 -22.83
N ALA A 84 54.38 -26.38 -22.35
CA ALA A 84 55.50 -25.95 -23.16
C ALA A 84 55.91 -27.16 -24.02
N LEU A 85 55.63 -27.07 -25.32
CA LEU A 85 56.21 -27.94 -26.33
C LEU A 85 57.73 -28.01 -26.09
N ILE A 86 58.20 -29.18 -25.66
CA ILE A 86 59.60 -29.45 -25.36
C ILE A 86 60.41 -29.35 -26.67
N PRO A 87 61.36 -28.41 -26.83
CA PRO A 87 62.35 -28.52 -27.87
C PRO A 87 63.49 -29.37 -27.32
N THR A 88 63.56 -30.58 -27.84
CA THR A 88 64.66 -31.53 -27.65
C THR A 88 66.01 -30.91 -28.04
N THR A 89 66.94 -30.96 -27.09
CA THR A 89 68.40 -31.11 -27.24
C THR A 89 69.16 -30.11 -28.13
N ALA A 90 69.97 -29.30 -27.45
CA ALA A 90 71.15 -28.64 -27.98
C ALA A 90 72.11 -29.64 -28.64
N SER A 91 72.58 -29.29 -29.84
CA SER A 91 73.84 -29.83 -30.37
C SER A 91 74.60 -28.74 -31.11
N SER A 92 75.91 -28.85 -30.97
CA SER A 92 76.95 -27.85 -31.15
C SER A 92 77.23 -27.42 -32.59
N ASN A 93 77.92 -26.28 -32.69
CA ASN A 93 78.87 -25.92 -33.75
C ASN A 93 78.29 -25.53 -35.11
N THR A 94 77.87 -24.28 -35.23
CA THR A 94 78.44 -23.32 -36.18
C THR A 94 77.98 -21.94 -35.71
N SER A 95 78.93 -21.04 -35.49
CA SER A 95 78.67 -19.73 -34.92
C SER A 95 77.65 -18.98 -35.78
N VAL A 96 76.43 -18.82 -35.27
CA VAL A 96 75.40 -17.90 -35.79
C VAL A 96 76.04 -16.54 -36.04
N THR A 97 77.03 -16.15 -35.25
CA THR A 97 77.85 -14.96 -35.44
C THR A 97 78.67 -14.94 -36.74
N LYS A 98 79.24 -16.06 -37.23
CA LYS A 98 79.93 -16.12 -38.53
C LYS A 98 78.95 -16.16 -39.70
N GLU A 99 77.78 -16.76 -39.53
CA GLU A 99 76.76 -16.80 -40.58
C GLU A 99 76.05 -15.45 -40.71
N LEU A 100 75.86 -14.74 -39.59
CA LEU A 100 75.47 -13.34 -39.53
C LEU A 100 76.56 -12.44 -40.14
N ASP A 101 77.83 -12.65 -39.81
CA ASP A 101 78.97 -11.86 -40.33
C ASP A 101 79.23 -12.14 -41.83
N LYS A 102 78.93 -13.35 -42.30
CA LYS A 102 78.91 -13.70 -43.73
C LYS A 102 77.72 -13.06 -44.45
N MET A 103 76.53 -13.06 -43.85
CA MET A 103 75.37 -12.34 -44.38
C MET A 103 75.54 -10.82 -44.34
N MET A 104 76.21 -10.26 -43.33
CA MET A 104 76.53 -8.83 -43.25
C MET A 104 77.53 -8.40 -44.32
N ARG A 105 78.47 -9.29 -44.69
CA ARG A 105 79.41 -9.07 -45.80
C ARG A 105 78.80 -9.32 -47.18
N ASP A 106 77.98 -10.34 -47.35
CA ASP A 106 77.34 -10.68 -48.64
C ASP A 106 76.16 -9.76 -48.99
N ALA A 107 75.50 -9.13 -48.00
CA ALA A 107 74.32 -8.28 -48.22
C ALA A 107 74.61 -6.77 -48.30
N ASP A 108 75.86 -6.36 -48.52
CA ASP A 108 76.25 -4.93 -48.62
C ASP A 108 75.69 -4.07 -47.47
N ILE A 109 75.91 -4.52 -46.23
CA ILE A 109 75.48 -3.78 -45.03
C ILE A 109 76.42 -2.59 -44.80
N THR A 110 76.21 -1.56 -45.61
CA THR A 110 76.83 -0.24 -45.52
C THR A 110 76.15 0.56 -44.40
N PRO A 111 76.82 1.51 -43.72
CA PRO A 111 76.17 2.40 -42.75
C PRO A 111 74.88 3.07 -43.27
N ALA A 112 74.80 3.29 -44.60
CA ALA A 112 73.61 3.77 -45.27
C ALA A 112 72.42 2.79 -45.24
N THR A 113 72.64 1.48 -45.43
CA THR A 113 71.55 0.48 -45.43
C THR A 113 71.03 0.19 -44.03
N ILE A 114 71.88 0.24 -43.01
CA ILE A 114 71.47 0.20 -41.59
C ILE A 114 70.60 1.42 -41.24
N ASN A 115 70.96 2.61 -41.71
CA ASN A 115 70.16 3.81 -41.50
C ASN A 115 68.80 3.71 -42.19
N THR A 116 68.75 3.20 -43.43
CA THR A 116 67.46 2.96 -44.11
C THR A 116 66.60 1.88 -43.44
N LEU A 117 67.21 0.85 -42.86
CA LEU A 117 66.50 -0.18 -42.10
C LEU A 117 65.94 0.38 -40.79
N GLY A 118 66.72 1.20 -40.08
CA GLY A 118 66.26 1.93 -38.89
C GLY A 118 65.10 2.88 -39.20
N LEU A 119 65.18 3.63 -40.31
CA LEU A 119 64.08 4.45 -40.81
C LEU A 119 62.86 3.62 -41.21
N GLY A 120 63.05 2.42 -41.78
CA GLY A 120 61.98 1.48 -42.11
C GLY A 120 61.28 0.92 -40.87
N LEU A 121 62.05 0.51 -39.85
CA LEU A 121 61.53 0.04 -38.56
C LEU A 121 60.81 1.15 -37.79
N ASN A 122 61.34 2.38 -37.81
CA ASN A 122 60.65 3.52 -37.22
C ASN A 122 59.32 3.80 -37.92
N ARG A 123 59.28 3.77 -39.26
CA ARG A 123 58.02 3.90 -40.02
C ARG A 123 57.03 2.78 -39.72
N LEU A 124 57.50 1.54 -39.58
CA LEU A 124 56.65 0.42 -39.23
C LEU A 124 56.09 0.58 -37.80
N SER A 125 56.93 0.99 -36.86
CA SER A 125 56.51 1.27 -35.47
C SER A 125 55.49 2.40 -35.41
N GLU A 126 55.69 3.46 -36.18
CA GLU A 126 54.75 4.59 -36.28
C GLU A 126 53.44 4.16 -36.94
N THR A 127 53.49 3.35 -38.00
CA THR A 127 52.30 2.78 -38.64
C THR A 127 51.54 1.85 -37.71
N ALA A 128 52.25 1.00 -36.94
CA ALA A 128 51.65 0.11 -35.96
C ALA A 128 51.01 0.89 -34.80
N ALA A 129 51.63 1.98 -34.35
CA ALA A 129 51.04 2.89 -33.37
C ALA A 129 49.76 3.55 -33.90
N GLN A 130 49.77 4.05 -35.14
CA GLN A 130 48.58 4.62 -35.79
C GLN A 130 47.46 3.58 -35.98
N MET A 131 47.79 2.32 -36.28
CA MET A 131 46.80 1.25 -36.35
C MET A 131 46.22 0.90 -34.97
N ALA A 132 47.03 0.96 -33.91
CA ALA A 132 46.54 0.79 -32.54
C ALA A 132 45.57 1.93 -32.15
N ASP A 133 45.89 3.18 -32.50
CA ASP A 133 45.01 4.33 -32.27
C ASP A 133 43.71 4.24 -33.08
N LEU A 134 43.79 3.82 -34.35
CA LEU A 134 42.60 3.59 -35.18
C LEU A 134 41.71 2.48 -34.62
N SER A 135 42.31 1.42 -34.07
CA SER A 135 41.60 0.34 -33.39
C SER A 135 40.87 0.84 -32.14
N GLN A 136 41.53 1.66 -31.31
CA GLN A 136 40.90 2.28 -30.14
C GLN A 136 39.77 3.26 -30.53
N ALA A 137 39.98 4.07 -31.56
CA ALA A 137 38.95 4.98 -32.08
C ALA A 137 37.73 4.22 -32.63
N THR A 138 37.96 3.08 -33.29
CA THR A 138 36.89 2.21 -33.80
C THR A 138 36.11 1.56 -32.64
N ALA A 139 36.81 1.14 -31.58
CA ALA A 139 36.17 0.61 -30.37
C ALA A 139 35.30 1.68 -29.68
N ALA A 140 35.82 2.90 -29.52
CA ALA A 140 35.08 4.03 -28.95
C ALA A 140 33.85 4.42 -29.81
N THR A 141 33.95 4.33 -31.14
CA THR A 141 32.83 4.62 -32.06
C THR A 141 31.72 3.58 -31.94
N ASN A 142 32.07 2.30 -31.82
CA ASN A 142 31.09 1.24 -31.57
C ASN A 142 30.40 1.42 -30.21
N GLU A 143 31.17 1.76 -29.17
CA GLU A 143 30.62 2.05 -27.84
C GLU A 143 29.69 3.27 -27.85
N TYR A 144 30.06 4.34 -28.56
CA TYR A 144 29.21 5.51 -28.75
C TYR A 144 27.88 5.12 -29.43
N GLY A 145 27.91 4.29 -30.48
CA GLY A 145 26.70 3.80 -31.15
C GLY A 145 25.78 3.01 -30.21
N VAL A 146 26.34 2.17 -29.34
CA VAL A 146 25.57 1.44 -28.31
C VAL A 146 24.97 2.40 -27.29
N ARG A 147 25.74 3.37 -26.80
CA ARG A 147 25.26 4.36 -25.81
C ARG A 147 24.18 5.28 -26.38
N VAL A 148 24.28 5.70 -27.64
CA VAL A 148 23.25 6.51 -28.30
C VAL A 148 21.95 5.74 -28.51
N LYS A 149 22.04 4.46 -28.89
CA LYS A 149 20.84 3.59 -28.96
C LYS A 149 20.19 3.42 -27.59
N ALA A 150 20.99 3.09 -26.57
CA ALA A 150 20.50 2.97 -25.21
C ALA A 150 19.86 4.27 -24.68
N ALA A 151 20.43 5.43 -25.02
CA ALA A 151 19.84 6.72 -24.69
C ALA A 151 18.51 6.97 -25.43
N GLY A 152 18.40 6.54 -26.70
CA GLY A 152 17.14 6.57 -27.45
C GLY A 152 16.05 5.73 -26.80
N ASP A 153 16.40 4.52 -26.36
CA ASP A 153 15.48 3.63 -25.64
C ASP A 153 15.04 4.26 -24.31
N GLU A 154 15.96 4.85 -23.55
CA GLU A 154 15.66 5.53 -22.29
C GLU A 154 14.77 6.77 -22.50
N LEU A 155 15.00 7.55 -23.56
CA LEU A 155 14.12 8.67 -23.94
C LEU A 155 12.70 8.19 -24.31
N GLY A 156 12.58 7.01 -24.92
CA GLY A 156 11.30 6.36 -25.15
C GLY A 156 10.58 6.07 -23.82
N ARG A 157 11.28 5.48 -22.86
CA ARG A 157 10.73 5.20 -21.52
C ARG A 157 10.35 6.48 -20.77
N ILE A 158 11.12 7.55 -20.89
CA ILE A 158 10.78 8.86 -20.31
C ILE A 158 9.49 9.40 -20.93
N THR A 159 9.31 9.26 -22.24
CA THR A 159 8.10 9.71 -22.94
C THR A 159 6.87 8.92 -22.47
N GLU A 160 6.99 7.60 -22.32
CA GLU A 160 5.93 6.75 -21.75
C GLU A 160 5.60 7.14 -20.31
N ALA A 161 6.62 7.33 -19.45
CA ALA A 161 6.44 7.75 -18.07
C ALA A 161 5.78 9.13 -17.96
N TYR A 162 6.15 10.07 -18.86
CA TYR A 162 5.55 11.39 -18.92
C TYR A 162 4.07 11.33 -19.34
N SER A 163 3.75 10.50 -20.33
CA SER A 163 2.36 10.24 -20.75
C SER A 163 1.54 9.64 -19.60
N ALA A 164 2.06 8.61 -18.93
CA ALA A 164 1.40 8.01 -17.77
C ALA A 164 1.20 9.01 -16.61
N THR A 165 2.17 9.90 -16.40
CA THR A 165 2.07 10.96 -15.39
C THR A 165 1.02 12.00 -15.76
N ALA A 166 0.93 12.39 -17.03
CA ALA A 166 -0.10 13.30 -17.51
C ALA A 166 -1.50 12.70 -17.34
N ASP A 167 -1.67 11.42 -17.64
CA ASP A 167 -2.91 10.67 -17.40
C ASP A 167 -3.26 10.60 -15.92
N ALA A 168 -2.28 10.34 -15.05
CA ALA A 168 -2.49 10.33 -13.60
C ALA A 168 -2.89 11.71 -13.08
N LEU A 169 -2.27 12.80 -13.58
CA LEU A 169 -2.59 14.17 -13.22
C LEU A 169 -4.01 14.55 -13.68
N SER A 170 -4.41 14.12 -14.88
CA SER A 170 -5.77 14.29 -15.39
C SER A 170 -6.80 13.57 -14.51
N LYS A 171 -6.54 12.30 -14.16
CA LYS A 171 -7.39 11.53 -13.23
C LYS A 171 -7.47 12.17 -11.85
N MET A 172 -6.37 12.73 -11.35
CA MET A 172 -6.35 13.43 -10.06
C MET A 172 -7.17 14.73 -10.11
N ALA A 173 -7.13 15.47 -11.22
CA ALA A 173 -7.97 16.65 -11.40
C ALA A 173 -9.46 16.30 -11.41
N VAL A 174 -9.85 15.23 -12.11
CA VAL A 174 -11.24 14.71 -12.08
C VAL A 174 -11.64 14.29 -10.66
N ALA A 175 -10.80 13.50 -9.99
CA ALA A 175 -11.07 13.05 -8.62
C ALA A 175 -11.18 14.22 -7.62
N THR A 176 -10.47 15.33 -7.86
CA THR A 176 -10.59 16.55 -7.05
C THR A 176 -11.95 17.22 -7.26
N GLY A 177 -12.46 17.24 -8.50
CA GLY A 177 -13.81 17.68 -8.80
C GLY A 177 -14.87 16.82 -8.09
N ASP A 178 -14.74 15.49 -8.21
CA ASP A 178 -15.63 14.54 -7.54
C ASP A 178 -15.62 14.70 -6.01
N ALA A 179 -14.46 14.97 -5.42
CA ALA A 179 -14.34 15.22 -3.97
C ALA A 179 -15.08 16.50 -3.54
N GLN A 180 -15.07 17.55 -4.37
CA GLN A 180 -15.81 18.78 -4.10
C GLN A 180 -17.33 18.56 -4.22
N GLU A 181 -17.76 17.78 -5.22
CA GLU A 181 -19.17 17.41 -5.38
C GLU A 181 -19.62 16.51 -4.21
N TYR A 182 -18.81 15.54 -3.80
CA TYR A 182 -19.04 14.73 -2.61
C TYR A 182 -19.16 15.57 -1.34
N HIS A 183 -18.29 16.56 -1.15
CA HIS A 183 -18.39 17.49 -0.02
C HIS A 183 -19.73 18.24 0.00
N THR A 184 -20.17 18.70 -1.18
CA THR A 184 -21.47 19.37 -1.34
C THR A 184 -22.63 18.41 -1.03
N GLN A 185 -22.55 17.16 -1.48
CA GLN A 185 -23.52 16.11 -1.22
C GLN A 185 -23.62 15.81 0.29
N VAL A 186 -22.49 15.67 0.98
CA VAL A 186 -22.43 15.42 2.42
C VAL A 186 -22.98 16.60 3.21
N GLN A 187 -22.71 17.83 2.78
CA GLN A 187 -23.28 19.03 3.41
C GLN A 187 -24.80 19.07 3.25
N SER A 188 -25.32 18.73 2.07
CA SER A 188 -26.75 18.59 1.81
C SER A 188 -27.38 17.50 2.67
N MET A 189 -26.74 16.32 2.76
CA MET A 189 -27.19 15.22 3.61
C MET A 189 -27.22 15.62 5.09
N THR A 190 -26.20 16.33 5.58
CA THR A 190 -26.15 16.86 6.95
C THR A 190 -27.30 17.83 7.21
N ARG A 191 -27.58 18.71 6.24
CA ARG A 191 -28.70 19.66 6.32
C ARG A 191 -30.05 18.93 6.35
N ASN A 192 -30.20 17.89 5.54
CA ASN A 192 -31.41 17.05 5.51
C ASN A 192 -31.59 16.26 6.80
N LEU A 193 -30.51 15.70 7.38
CA LEU A 193 -30.55 15.02 8.68
C LEU A 193 -30.90 16.00 9.81
N GLY A 194 -30.36 17.22 9.77
CA GLY A 194 -30.74 18.28 10.71
C GLY A 194 -32.22 18.65 10.60
N ALA A 195 -32.73 18.80 9.37
CA ALA A 195 -34.15 19.03 9.13
C ALA A 195 -35.01 17.84 9.60
N LEU A 196 -34.55 16.60 9.39
CA LEU A 196 -35.26 15.40 9.83
C LEU A 196 -35.33 15.30 11.37
N ASN A 197 -34.25 15.64 12.07
CA ASN A 197 -34.26 15.74 13.52
C ASN A 197 -35.25 16.81 14.02
N ALA A 198 -35.30 17.97 13.36
CA ALA A 198 -36.26 19.01 13.70
C ALA A 198 -37.71 18.55 13.47
N VAL A 199 -37.97 17.80 12.39
CA VAL A 199 -39.29 17.17 12.16
C VAL A 199 -39.60 16.12 13.23
N TYR A 200 -38.62 15.33 13.66
CA TYR A 200 -38.81 14.32 14.71
C TYR A 200 -39.19 14.95 16.05
N GLU A 201 -38.54 16.05 16.42
CA GLU A 201 -38.88 16.82 17.62
C GLU A 201 -40.27 17.47 17.50
N MET A 202 -40.61 17.98 16.31
CA MET A 202 -41.95 18.50 16.02
C MET A 202 -43.04 17.41 16.10
N GLU A 203 -42.79 16.21 15.58
CA GLU A 203 -43.68 15.03 15.66
C GLU A 203 -43.89 14.60 17.12
N LEU A 204 -42.83 14.53 17.91
CA LEU A 204 -42.94 14.23 19.34
C LEU A 204 -43.76 15.29 20.09
N GLN A 205 -43.55 16.56 19.75
CA GLN A 205 -44.33 17.66 20.30
C GLN A 205 -45.80 17.53 19.89
N ASP A 206 -46.08 17.30 18.61
CA ASP A 206 -47.43 17.17 18.07
C ASP A 206 -48.17 15.98 18.69
N ALA A 207 -47.50 14.83 18.79
CA ALA A 207 -48.01 13.64 19.49
C ALA A 207 -48.37 13.93 20.95
N ASN A 208 -47.55 14.74 21.65
CA ASN A 208 -47.84 15.15 23.02
C ASN A 208 -49.08 16.07 23.09
N THR A 209 -49.22 17.01 22.16
CA THR A 209 -50.45 17.81 22.01
C THR A 209 -51.67 16.93 21.69
N HIS A 210 -51.51 15.93 20.83
CA HIS A 210 -52.56 14.99 20.46
C HIS A 210 -52.99 14.13 21.65
N LEU A 211 -52.04 13.67 22.48
CA LEU A 211 -52.35 12.96 23.73
C LEU A 211 -53.11 13.84 24.72
N LYS A 212 -52.75 15.13 24.85
CA LYS A 212 -53.51 16.08 25.68
C LYS A 212 -54.92 16.29 25.14
N ALA A 213 -55.08 16.44 23.83
CA ALA A 213 -56.37 16.56 23.18
C ALA A 213 -57.23 15.31 23.39
N MET A 214 -56.65 14.11 23.25
CA MET A 214 -57.28 12.83 23.55
C MET A 214 -57.72 12.73 25.01
N ASN A 215 -56.84 13.04 25.97
CA ASN A 215 -57.20 13.02 27.39
C ASN A 215 -58.37 13.97 27.70
N LYS A 216 -58.36 15.17 27.11
CA LYS A 216 -59.47 16.12 27.24
C LYS A 216 -60.75 15.59 26.59
N PHE A 217 -60.65 14.96 25.43
CA PHE A 217 -61.76 14.32 24.74
C PHE A 217 -62.37 13.19 25.60
N TYR A 218 -61.55 12.31 26.17
CA TYR A 218 -62.02 11.26 27.08
C TYR A 218 -62.71 11.84 28.31
N GLY A 219 -62.16 12.90 28.91
CA GLY A 219 -62.81 13.59 30.03
C GLY A 219 -64.19 14.17 29.65
N ASN A 220 -64.27 14.86 28.51
CA ASN A 220 -65.54 15.37 28.00
C ASN A 220 -66.54 14.26 27.68
N LEU A 221 -66.07 13.14 27.14
CA LEU A 221 -66.91 11.99 26.82
C LEU A 221 -67.40 11.28 28.08
N SER A 222 -66.57 11.16 29.12
CA SER A 222 -66.98 10.67 30.43
C SER A 222 -68.06 11.57 31.05
N MET A 223 -67.86 12.89 31.03
CA MET A 223 -68.89 13.85 31.46
C MET A 223 -70.18 13.73 30.64
N ALA A 224 -70.09 13.55 29.32
CA ALA A 224 -71.25 13.37 28.47
C ALA A 224 -72.01 12.08 28.81
N MET A 225 -71.29 10.99 29.09
CA MET A 225 -71.88 9.72 29.52
C MET A 225 -72.51 9.81 30.91
N GLU A 226 -71.92 10.57 31.84
CA GLU A 226 -72.49 10.87 33.15
C GLU A 226 -73.79 11.68 33.03
N ASN A 227 -73.76 12.77 32.25
CA ASN A 227 -74.97 13.56 31.95
C ASN A 227 -76.07 12.73 31.26
N LEU A 228 -75.71 11.80 30.37
CA LEU A 228 -76.68 10.89 29.76
C LEU A 228 -77.29 9.93 30.79
N THR A 229 -76.49 9.46 31.74
CA THR A 229 -76.95 8.59 32.83
C THR A 229 -77.90 9.35 33.76
N ASP A 230 -77.57 10.59 34.12
CA ASP A 230 -78.42 11.46 34.92
C ASP A 230 -79.73 11.80 34.20
N ALA A 231 -79.66 12.17 32.92
CA ALA A 231 -80.85 12.40 32.10
C ALA A 231 -81.75 11.15 31.99
N SER A 232 -81.15 9.95 31.91
CA SER A 232 -81.89 8.69 31.96
C SER A 232 -82.62 8.51 33.29
N LYS A 233 -81.97 8.85 34.40
CA LYS A 233 -82.54 8.76 35.76
C LYS A 233 -83.68 9.78 35.95
N ASP A 234 -83.50 10.99 35.48
CA ASP A 234 -84.54 12.03 35.48
C ASP A 234 -85.73 11.63 34.62
N THR A 235 -85.49 11.00 33.46
CA THR A 235 -86.54 10.46 32.59
C THR A 235 -87.34 9.36 33.29
N GLU A 236 -86.66 8.51 34.08
CA GLU A 236 -87.33 7.46 34.86
C GLU A 236 -88.18 8.06 36.00
N GLN A 237 -87.68 9.07 36.71
CA GLN A 237 -88.47 9.80 37.70
C GLN A 237 -89.66 10.51 37.06
N PHE A 238 -89.46 11.17 35.93
CA PHE A 238 -90.53 11.83 35.18
C PHE A 238 -91.63 10.82 34.79
N LYS A 239 -91.25 9.63 34.31
CA LYS A 239 -92.21 8.54 34.03
C LYS A 239 -93.00 8.15 35.29
N GLN A 240 -92.35 8.03 36.44
CA GLN A 240 -93.03 7.70 37.69
C GLN A 240 -94.02 8.80 38.12
N GLU A 241 -93.63 10.07 38.05
CA GLU A 241 -94.50 11.20 38.39
C GLU A 241 -95.67 11.34 37.41
N VAL A 242 -95.46 11.15 36.11
CA VAL A 242 -96.54 11.09 35.12
C VAL A 242 -97.49 9.92 35.39
N SER A 243 -96.97 8.76 35.82
CA SER A 243 -97.80 7.61 36.19
C SER A 243 -98.65 7.90 37.44
N LYS A 244 -98.06 8.50 38.49
CA LYS A 244 -98.79 8.96 39.67
C LYS A 244 -99.84 10.01 39.33
N LEU A 245 -99.50 11.00 38.50
CA LEU A 245 -100.42 12.03 38.05
C LEU A 245 -101.61 11.41 37.30
N THR A 246 -101.35 10.43 36.43
CA THR A 246 -102.38 9.68 35.72
C THR A 246 -103.29 8.93 36.70
N HIS A 247 -102.73 8.27 37.71
CA HIS A 247 -103.49 7.58 38.74
C HIS A 247 -104.34 8.54 39.59
N ASN A 248 -103.79 9.70 39.95
CA ASN A 248 -104.50 10.75 40.66
C ASN A 248 -105.62 11.36 39.80
N LEU A 249 -105.38 11.61 38.50
CA LEU A 249 -106.41 12.06 37.57
C LEU A 249 -107.52 11.03 37.41
N HIS A 250 -107.19 9.74 37.33
CA HIS A 250 -108.19 8.69 37.30
C HIS A 250 -109.03 8.67 38.57
N SER A 251 -108.38 8.71 39.75
CA SER A 251 -109.05 8.77 41.05
C SER A 251 -109.97 9.99 41.17
N LEU A 252 -109.49 11.15 40.73
CA LEU A 252 -110.26 12.39 40.70
C LEU A 252 -111.49 12.26 39.79
N ASN A 253 -111.32 11.67 38.60
CA ASN A 253 -112.41 11.43 37.66
C ASN A 253 -113.44 10.41 38.21
N THR A 254 -112.99 9.40 38.97
CA THR A 254 -113.89 8.47 39.67
C THR A 254 -114.70 9.18 40.75
N VAL A 255 -114.09 10.07 41.54
CA VAL A 255 -114.80 10.87 42.56
C VAL A 255 -115.79 11.84 41.91
N TYR A 256 -115.41 12.53 40.84
CA TYR A 256 -116.32 13.38 40.07
C TYR A 256 -117.46 12.58 39.44
N GLY A 257 -117.19 11.38 38.91
CA GLY A 257 -118.19 10.47 38.38
C GLY A 257 -119.18 10.01 39.45
N ASN A 258 -118.67 9.57 40.61
CA ASN A 258 -119.50 9.17 41.75
C ASN A 258 -120.36 10.33 42.29
N MET A 259 -119.82 11.55 42.34
CA MET A 259 -120.60 12.75 42.67
C MET A 259 -121.66 13.06 41.61
N LEU A 260 -121.36 12.90 40.33
CA LEU A 260 -122.34 13.10 39.25
C LEU A 260 -123.46 12.06 39.27
N THR A 261 -123.14 10.80 39.57
CA THR A 261 -124.12 9.72 39.74
C THR A 261 -124.98 9.95 40.99
N ALA A 262 -124.37 10.41 42.09
CA ALA A 262 -125.09 10.78 43.32
C ALA A 262 -125.95 12.05 43.19
N MET A 263 -125.70 12.91 42.20
CA MET A 263 -126.54 14.07 41.87
C MET A 263 -127.62 13.79 40.82
N LYS A 264 -127.58 12.64 40.12
CA LYS A 264 -128.54 12.26 39.08
C LYS A 264 -129.49 11.12 39.48
N GLY A 265 -129.22 10.43 40.58
CA GLY A 265 -130.17 9.55 41.27
C GLY A 265 -130.87 10.31 42.39
#